data_AF-A0A645GWN0-F1
#
_entry.id   AF-A0A645GWN0-F1
#
_cell.length_a   1.000
_cell.length_b   1.000
_cell.length_c   1.000
_cell.angle_alpha   90.00
_cell.angle_beta   90.00
_cell.angle_gamma   90.00
#
_symmetry.space_group_name_H-M   'P 1'
#
loop_
_entity.id
_entity.type
_entity.pdbx_description
1 polymer ?
#
loop_
_entity_poly.entity_id
_entity_poly.type
_entity_poly.pdbx_seq_one_letter_code
_entity_poly.pdbx_strand_id
1 'polypeptide(L)'
;MLMALETGTVDFVCTDMPTAQGALAAYPDMTILNFAGSGDDFTVSDSDVNIGISVRKGNTVLKDALNKVLLGMTTDDFNAIMADAIAVQPIG
;
A
#
# COMPACT_ATOMS: atom_id res chain seq x y z
N MET A 1 -5.43 12.67 7.61
CA MET A 1 -4.12 12.16 8.06
C MET A 1 -3.00 12.95 7.42
N LEU A 2 -2.74 12.83 6.12
CA LEU A 2 -1.66 13.55 5.43
C LEU A 2 -1.77 15.09 5.54
N MET A 3 -2.99 15.64 5.35
CA MET A 3 -3.22 17.07 5.57
C MET A 3 -2.86 17.54 6.98
N ALA A 4 -3.05 16.71 8.01
CA ALA A 4 -2.70 17.10 9.38
C ALA A 4 -1.18 17.17 9.58
N LEU A 5 -0.42 16.33 8.88
CA LEU A 5 1.04 16.38 8.84
C LEU A 5 1.50 17.62 8.04
N GLU A 6 0.90 17.85 6.87
CA GLU A 6 1.17 19.01 6.01
C GLU A 6 0.98 20.34 6.75
N THR A 7 -0.10 20.48 7.53
CA THR A 7 -0.34 21.72 8.29
C THR A 7 0.40 21.77 9.63
N GLY A 8 1.26 20.79 9.95
CA GLY A 8 1.97 20.73 11.24
C GLY A 8 1.06 20.51 12.46
N THR A 9 -0.15 19.98 12.27
CA THR A 9 -1.02 19.58 13.39
C THR A 9 -0.47 18.33 14.11
N VAL A 10 0.26 17.49 13.38
CA VAL A 10 0.98 16.32 13.90
C VAL A 10 2.39 16.28 13.32
N ASP A 11 3.34 15.70 14.05
CA ASP A 11 4.75 15.62 13.61
C ASP A 11 5.03 14.39 12.72
N PHE A 12 4.25 13.33 12.84
CA PHE A 12 4.41 12.12 12.05
C PHE A 12 3.10 11.38 11.83
N VAL A 13 3.11 10.53 10.80
CA VAL A 13 2.03 9.64 10.43
C VAL A 13 2.63 8.26 10.20
N CYS A 14 2.08 7.23 10.85
CA CYS A 14 2.38 5.84 10.53
C CYS A 14 1.36 5.33 9.52
N THR A 15 1.82 4.90 8.35
CA THR A 15 0.96 4.39 7.26
C THR A 15 1.70 3.33 6.45
N ASP A 16 0.96 2.56 5.65
CA ASP A 16 1.51 1.59 4.70
C ASP A 16 2.37 2.25 3.60
N MET A 17 3.31 1.49 3.03
CA MET A 17 4.24 1.96 2.02
C MET A 17 3.56 2.57 0.76
N PRO A 18 2.52 1.93 0.17
CA PRO A 18 1.76 2.54 -0.93
C PRO A 18 1.23 3.94 -0.61
N THR A 19 0.56 4.12 0.54
CA THR A 19 0.03 5.43 0.95
C THR A 19 1.15 6.45 1.16
N ALA A 20 2.28 6.02 1.73
CA ALA A 20 3.44 6.88 1.93
C ALA A 20 4.08 7.33 0.60
N GLN A 21 4.17 6.44 -0.39
CA GLN A 21 4.66 6.77 -1.73
C GLN A 21 3.73 7.75 -2.46
N GLY A 22 2.40 7.56 -2.36
CA GLY A 22 1.42 8.52 -2.87
C GLY A 22 1.52 9.87 -2.17
N ALA A 23 1.83 9.89 -0.86
CA ALA A 23 2.04 11.13 -0.12
C ALA A 23 3.26 11.91 -0.63
N LEU A 24 4.39 11.26 -0.92
CA LEU A 24 5.56 11.93 -1.51
C LEU A 24 5.28 12.52 -2.89
N ALA A 25 4.43 11.89 -3.68
CA ALA A 25 4.03 12.42 -4.99
C ALA A 25 3.18 13.70 -4.85
N ALA A 26 2.33 13.77 -3.81
CA ALA A 26 1.45 14.91 -3.56
C ALA A 26 2.11 16.04 -2.74
N TYR A 27 3.03 15.69 -1.83
CA TYR A 27 3.69 16.57 -0.88
C TYR A 27 5.21 16.32 -0.93
N PRO A 28 5.93 16.95 -1.88
CA PRO A 28 7.33 16.66 -2.15
C PRO A 28 8.30 17.00 -1.00
N ASP A 29 7.84 17.76 -0.01
CA ASP A 29 8.56 18.15 1.19
C ASP A 29 8.46 17.12 2.33
N MET A 30 7.54 16.15 2.23
CA MET A 30 7.48 15.02 3.15
C MET A 30 8.64 14.05 2.93
N THR A 31 8.91 13.20 3.93
CA THR A 31 9.93 12.15 3.86
C THR A 31 9.42 10.87 4.50
N ILE A 32 9.75 9.73 3.87
CA ILE A 32 9.45 8.41 4.42
C ILE A 32 10.54 8.03 5.42
N LEU A 33 10.12 7.76 6.65
CA LEU A 33 10.96 7.15 7.68
C LEU A 33 10.77 5.63 7.65
N ASN A 34 11.73 4.90 7.07
CA ASN A 34 11.68 3.44 6.99
C ASN A 34 12.51 2.81 8.12
N PHE A 35 11.82 2.18 9.07
CA PHE A 35 12.44 1.49 10.21
C PHE A 35 12.52 -0.03 10.03
N ALA A 36 12.07 -0.58 8.91
CA ALA A 36 12.08 -2.02 8.67
C ALA A 36 13.51 -2.59 8.75
N GLY A 37 13.67 -3.73 9.41
CA GLY A 37 14.96 -4.38 9.63
C GLY A 37 15.79 -3.76 10.75
N SER A 38 15.22 -2.84 11.54
CA SER A 38 15.89 -2.22 12.70
C SER A 38 15.97 -3.15 13.92
N GLY A 39 15.22 -4.26 13.90
CA GLY A 39 15.18 -5.25 14.98
C GLY A 39 14.11 -4.99 16.04
N ASP A 40 13.38 -3.87 15.95
CA ASP A 40 12.21 -3.54 16.78
C ASP A 40 10.94 -3.43 15.91
N ASP A 41 10.88 -4.22 14.85
CA ASP A 41 9.77 -4.21 13.89
C ASP A 41 8.52 -4.87 14.50
N PHE A 42 7.34 -4.41 14.05
CA PHE A 42 6.10 -5.10 14.37
C PHE A 42 6.13 -6.54 13.86
N THR A 43 6.03 -7.51 14.77
CA THR A 43 5.91 -8.92 14.39
C THR A 43 4.44 -9.26 14.15
N VAL A 44 4.08 -9.43 12.90
CA VAL A 44 2.72 -9.76 12.44
C VAL A 44 2.77 -10.92 11.45
N SER A 45 1.67 -11.64 11.29
CA SER A 45 1.63 -12.71 10.29
C SER A 45 1.53 -12.13 8.88
N ASP A 46 2.05 -12.83 7.87
CA ASP A 46 1.89 -12.42 6.47
C ASP A 46 0.41 -12.24 6.10
N SER A 47 -0.49 -13.03 6.70
CA SER A 47 -1.93 -12.88 6.51
C SER A 47 -2.53 -11.58 7.06
N ASP A 48 -1.86 -10.92 7.99
CA ASP A 48 -2.32 -9.65 8.56
C ASP A 48 -1.92 -8.44 7.70
N VAL A 49 -0.86 -8.59 6.89
CA VAL A 49 -0.30 -7.51 6.06
C VAL A 49 -0.55 -7.69 4.57
N ASN A 50 -0.87 -8.91 4.11
CA ASN A 50 -1.14 -9.16 2.71
C ASN A 50 -2.44 -8.49 2.25
N ILE A 51 -2.38 -7.83 1.10
CA ILE A 51 -3.53 -7.20 0.46
C ILE A 51 -4.29 -8.26 -0.34
N GLY A 52 -5.60 -8.36 -0.11
CA GLY A 52 -6.47 -9.35 -0.77
C GLY A 52 -7.68 -8.72 -1.43
N ILE A 53 -8.16 -9.34 -2.52
CA ILE A 53 -9.42 -8.97 -3.17
C ILE A 53 -10.57 -9.70 -2.46
N SER A 54 -11.42 -8.93 -1.77
CA SER A 54 -12.57 -9.49 -1.05
C SER A 54 -13.70 -9.89 -2.01
N VAL A 55 -14.25 -11.08 -1.81
CA VAL A 55 -15.41 -11.59 -2.57
C VAL A 55 -16.51 -12.07 -1.62
N ARG A 56 -17.75 -12.13 -2.12
CA ARG A 56 -18.88 -12.67 -1.35
C ARG A 56 -18.57 -14.10 -0.89
N LYS A 57 -18.75 -14.36 0.41
CA LYS A 57 -18.56 -15.69 1.00
C LYS A 57 -19.35 -16.75 0.21
N GLY A 58 -18.68 -17.85 -0.15
CA GLY A 58 -19.25 -18.95 -0.95
C GLY A 58 -19.18 -18.76 -2.47
N ASN A 59 -18.78 -17.59 -2.99
CA ASN A 59 -18.59 -17.38 -4.42
C ASN A 59 -17.21 -17.91 -4.88
N THR A 60 -17.12 -19.23 -5.04
CA THR A 60 -15.89 -19.90 -5.46
C THR A 60 -15.53 -19.58 -6.91
N VAL A 61 -16.51 -19.44 -7.81
CA VAL A 61 -16.28 -19.16 -9.22
C VAL A 61 -15.49 -17.87 -9.42
N LEU A 62 -15.92 -16.77 -8.77
CA LEU A 62 -15.20 -15.49 -8.87
C LEU A 62 -13.84 -15.55 -8.17
N LYS A 63 -13.77 -16.15 -6.99
CA LYS A 63 -12.52 -16.32 -6.23
C LYS A 63 -11.46 -17.07 -7.06
N ASP A 64 -11.85 -18.18 -7.67
CA ASP A 64 -10.93 -19.04 -8.43
C ASP A 64 -10.50 -18.37 -9.74
N ALA A 65 -11.40 -17.61 -10.39
CA ALA A 65 -11.07 -16.81 -11.56
C ALA A 65 -10.05 -15.70 -11.24
N LEU A 66 -10.23 -14.96 -10.13
CA LEU A 66 -9.29 -13.95 -9.68
C LEU A 66 -7.92 -14.56 -9.34
N ASN A 67 -7.92 -15.64 -8.55
CA ASN A 67 -6.68 -16.31 -8.17
C ASN A 67 -5.92 -16.84 -9.39
N LYS A 68 -6.62 -17.35 -10.42
CA LYS A 68 -5.96 -17.81 -11.65
C LYS A 68 -5.18 -16.70 -12.35
N VAL A 69 -5.67 -15.47 -12.32
CA VAL A 69 -4.96 -14.29 -12.87
C VAL A 69 -3.78 -13.94 -11.96
N LEU A 70 -4.02 -13.79 -10.66
CA LEU A 70 -3.01 -13.36 -9.69
C LEU A 70 -1.83 -14.34 -9.57
N LEU A 71 -2.08 -15.65 -9.72
CA LEU A 71 -1.02 -16.68 -9.70
C LEU A 71 -0.01 -16.55 -10.85
N GLY A 72 -0.38 -15.87 -11.94
CA GLY A 72 0.51 -15.58 -13.05
C GLY A 72 1.36 -14.33 -12.86
N MET A 73 1.17 -13.58 -11.78
CA MET A 73 1.81 -12.29 -11.55
C MET A 73 2.99 -12.43 -10.58
N THR A 74 4.01 -11.62 -10.81
CA THR A 74 5.21 -11.50 -9.99
C THR A 74 5.13 -10.27 -9.09
N THR A 75 6.02 -10.18 -8.11
CA THR A 75 6.20 -8.96 -7.31
C THR A 75 6.48 -7.73 -8.18
N ASP A 76 7.21 -7.90 -9.28
CA ASP A 76 7.51 -6.80 -10.21
C ASP A 76 6.27 -6.32 -10.95
N ASP A 77 5.38 -7.23 -11.36
CA ASP A 77 4.10 -6.87 -11.97
C ASP A 77 3.23 -6.06 -11.00
N PHE A 78 3.19 -6.46 -9.72
CA PHE A 78 2.47 -5.70 -8.70
C PHE A 78 3.10 -4.33 -8.45
N ASN A 79 4.43 -4.25 -8.36
CA ASN A 79 5.14 -2.98 -8.20
C ASN A 79 4.90 -2.04 -9.38
N ALA A 80 4.85 -2.56 -10.61
CA ALA A 80 4.55 -1.77 -11.81
C ALA A 80 3.13 -1.20 -11.76
N ILE A 81 2.14 -2.01 -11.41
CA ILE A 81 0.74 -1.55 -11.26
C ILE A 81 0.63 -0.49 -10.16
N MET A 82 1.38 -0.65 -9.06
CA MET A 82 1.42 0.35 -8.00
C MET A 82 2.03 1.68 -8.46
N ALA A 83 3.12 1.63 -9.22
CA ALA A 83 3.74 2.82 -9.80
C ALA A 83 2.78 3.55 -10.77
N ASP A 84 2.07 2.80 -11.62
CA ASP A 84 1.06 3.35 -12.52
C ASP A 84 -0.08 4.01 -11.74
N ALA A 85 -0.56 3.36 -10.66
CA ALA A 85 -1.61 3.90 -9.81
C ALA A 85 -1.20 5.20 -9.11
N ILE A 86 0.05 5.31 -8.64
CA ILE A 86 0.59 6.54 -8.06
C ILE A 86 0.68 7.64 -9.12
N ALA A 87 1.14 7.32 -10.34
CA ALA A 87 1.28 8.29 -11.43
C ALA A 87 -0.06 8.92 -11.86
N VAL A 88 -1.17 8.19 -11.72
CA VAL A 88 -2.53 8.67 -12.07
C VAL A 88 -3.35 9.09 -10.87
N GLN A 89 -2.76 9.14 -9.67
CA GLN A 89 -3.45 9.57 -8.47
C GLN A 89 -3.98 11.00 -8.68
N PRO A 90 -5.23 11.31 -8.30
CA PRO A 90 -5.75 12.67 -8.39
C PRO A 90 -5.03 13.55 -7.37
N ILE A 91 -3.93 14.15 -7.82
CA ILE A 91 -3.21 15.22 -7.16
C ILE A 91 -3.96 16.50 -7.54
N GLY A 92 -4.39 17.26 -6.53
CA GLY A 92 -5.29 18.42 -6.70
C GLY A 92 -4.82 19.48 -7.69
#